data_AF-A0A7C2WNN0-F1
#
_entry.id   AF-A0A7C2WNN0-F1
#
_cell.length_a   1.000
_cell.length_b   1.000
_cell.length_c   1.000
_cell.angle_alpha   90.00
_cell.angle_beta   90.00
_cell.angle_gamma   90.00
#
_symmetry.space_group_name_H-M   'P 1'
#
loop_
_entity.id
_entity.type
_entity.pdbx_description
1 polymer ?
#
loop_
_entity_poly.entity_id
_entity_poly.type
_entity_poly.pdbx_seq_one_letter_code
_entity_poly.pdbx_strand_id
1 'polypeptide(L)' 'MAAERILLSLFLVMILGLFACTEEGIFPDPNLEALVRKAIDKPEGGILASELEGLTSL' A
#
# COMPACT_ATOMS: atom_id res chain seq x y z
N MET A 1 -14.33 -14.52 32.12
CA MET A 1 -15.11 -13.78 31.11
C MET A 1 -14.54 -12.41 30.72
N ALA A 2 -13.67 -11.75 31.51
CA ALA A 2 -13.12 -10.43 31.15
C ALA A 2 -11.82 -10.49 30.31
N ALA A 3 -10.88 -11.39 30.66
CA ALA A 3 -9.55 -11.44 30.03
C ALA A 3 -9.58 -11.80 28.53
N GLU A 4 -10.45 -12.72 28.12
CA GLU A 4 -10.60 -13.14 26.71
C GLU A 4 -11.13 -12.00 25.84
N ARG A 5 -12.10 -11.22 26.35
CA ARG A 5 -12.64 -10.04 25.67
C ARG A 5 -11.58 -8.94 25.51
N ILE A 6 -10.73 -8.77 26.52
CA ILE A 6 -9.61 -7.82 26.47
C ILE A 6 -8.58 -8.27 25.42
N LEU A 7 -8.21 -9.55 25.41
CA LEU A 7 -7.28 -10.10 24.43
C LEU A 7 -7.81 -9.96 22.99
N LEU A 8 -9.09 -10.26 22.77
CA LEU A 8 -9.74 -10.09 21.46
C LEU A 8 -9.79 -8.61 21.05
N SER A 9 -10.05 -7.69 21.98
CA SER A 9 -10.02 -6.25 21.68
C SER A 9 -8.62 -5.73 21.34
N LEU A 10 -7.58 -6.24 22.00
CA LEU A 10 -6.19 -5.88 21.70
C LEU A 10 -5.75 -6.41 20.32
N PHE A 11 -6.14 -7.64 20.00
CA PHE A 11 -5.88 -8.25 18.70
C PHE A 11 -6.61 -7.50 17.57
N LEU A 12 -7.86 -7.09 17.80
CA LEU A 12 -8.65 -6.29 16.85
C LEU A 12 -8.00 -4.92 16.56
N VAL A 13 -7.53 -4.23 17.61
CA VAL A 13 -6.86 -2.92 17.47
C VAL A 13 -5.52 -3.06 16.71
N MET A 14 -4.77 -4.15 16.96
CA MET A 14 -3.53 -4.45 16.23
C MET A 14 -3.77 -4.71 14.74
N ILE A 15 -4.83 -5.43 14.38
CA ILE A 15 -5.19 -5.69 12.97
C ILE A 15 -5.70 -4.42 12.28
N LEU A 16 -6.54 -3.63 12.95
CA LEU A 16 -7.06 -2.37 12.40
C LEU A 16 -5.96 -1.33 12.15
N GLY A 17 -4.91 -1.31 12.98
CA GLY A 17 -3.77 -0.40 12.83
C GLY A 17 -2.83 -0.72 11.66
N LEU A 18 -2.91 -1.92 11.07
CA LEU A 18 -2.11 -2.29 9.90
C LEU A 18 -2.66 -1.73 8.57
N PHE A 19 -3.91 -1.28 8.54
CA PHE A 19 -4.49 -0.58 7.39
C PHE A 19 -4.17 0.92 7.46
N ALA A 20 -2.89 1.27 7.48
CA ALA A 20 -2.46 2.65 7.31
C ALA A 20 -2.70 3.10 5.85
N CYS A 21 -3.05 4.38 5.69
CA CYS A 21 -3.45 5.03 4.44
C CYS A 21 -2.53 4.67 3.28
N THR A 22 -3.04 3.90 2.33
CA THR A 22 -2.34 3.59 1.10
C THR A 22 -2.52 4.76 0.16
N GLU A 23 -1.48 5.59 0.05
CA GLU A 23 -1.45 6.75 -0.84
C GLU A 23 -1.23 6.23 -2.27
N GLU A 24 -2.31 5.96 -3.00
CA GLU A 24 -2.25 5.55 -4.40
C GLU A 24 -1.89 6.76 -5.28
N GLY A 25 -0.79 6.65 -6.04
CA GLY A 25 -0.38 7.68 -6.99
C GLY A 25 -1.22 7.64 -8.26
N ILE A 26 -1.82 8.78 -8.62
CA ILE A 26 -2.49 8.95 -9.93
C ILE A 26 -1.49 9.50 -10.94
N PHE A 27 -1.33 8.80 -12.06
CA PHE A 27 -0.50 9.22 -13.18
C PHE A 27 -1.39 9.74 -14.31
N PRO A 28 -1.40 11.06 -14.59
CA PRO A 28 -2.25 11.62 -15.63
C PRO A 28 -1.80 11.25 -17.05
N ASP A 29 -0.53 10.87 -17.23
CA ASP A 29 0.02 10.41 -18.51
C ASP A 29 0.04 8.88 -18.55
N PRO A 30 -0.72 8.24 -19.47
CA PRO A 30 -0.80 6.78 -19.55
C PRO A 30 0.51 6.13 -20.03
N ASN A 31 1.35 6.84 -20.78
CA ASN A 31 2.66 6.33 -21.21
C ASN A 31 3.64 6.34 -20.04
N LEU A 32 3.61 7.41 -19.22
CA LEU A 32 4.42 7.46 -18.01
C LEU A 32 4.00 6.37 -17.03
N GLU A 33 2.69 6.18 -16.83
CA GLU A 33 2.19 5.10 -15.98
C GLU A 33 2.69 3.73 -16.47
N ALA A 34 2.63 3.45 -17.77
CA ALA A 34 3.11 2.18 -18.32
C ALA A 34 4.62 1.97 -18.10
N LEU A 35 5.43 3.03 -18.20
CA LEU A 35 6.87 2.97 -17.92
C LEU A 35 7.15 2.70 -16.44
N VAL A 36 6.47 3.43 -15.55
CA VAL A 36 6.57 3.22 -14.10
C VAL A 36 6.18 1.78 -13.75
N ARG A 37 5.02 1.32 -14.23
CA ARG A 37 4.53 -0.06 -14.01
C ARG A 37 5.53 -1.11 -14.44
N LYS A 38 6.18 -0.90 -15.59
CA LYS A 38 7.23 -1.79 -16.07
C LYS A 38 8.48 -1.73 -15.19
N ALA A 39 8.85 -0.55 -14.69
CA ALA A 39 10.04 -0.38 -13.86
C ALA A 39 9.88 -0.98 -12.45
N ILE A 40 8.64 -1.05 -11.92
CA ILE A 40 8.33 -1.67 -10.63
C ILE A 40 7.73 -3.08 -10.75
N ASP A 41 7.74 -3.67 -11.95
CA ASP A 41 7.17 -4.98 -12.26
C ASP A 41 5.71 -5.19 -11.79
N LYS A 42 4.88 -4.14 -11.91
CA LYS A 42 3.47 -4.13 -11.45
C LYS A 42 2.47 -3.87 -12.58
N PRO A 43 1.87 -4.91 -13.17
CA PRO A 43 1.01 -4.77 -14.35
C PRO A 43 -0.37 -4.17 -14.04
N GLU A 44 -0.90 -4.33 -12.83
CA GLU A 44 -2.25 -3.90 -12.45
C GLU A 44 -2.34 -3.38 -11.00
N GLY A 45 -3.46 -2.74 -10.66
CA GLY A 45 -3.70 -2.14 -9.34
C GLY A 45 -3.08 -0.75 -9.15
N GLY A 46 -3.36 -0.15 -7.99
CA GLY A 46 -2.80 1.15 -7.61
C GLY A 46 -1.29 1.08 -7.43
N ILE A 47 -0.59 2.11 -7.90
CA ILE A 47 0.85 2.27 -7.70
C ILE A 47 1.04 3.00 -6.37
N LEU A 48 1.68 2.34 -5.40
CA LEU A 48 1.87 2.90 -4.06
C LEU A 48 3.19 3.67 -3.98
N ALA A 49 3.23 4.71 -3.15
CA ALA A 49 4.47 5.47 -2.93
C ALA A 49 5.63 4.58 -2.45
N SER A 50 5.35 3.56 -1.63
CA SER A 50 6.35 2.58 -1.17
C SER A 50 6.94 1.73 -2.29
N GLU A 51 6.18 1.49 -3.37
CA GLU A 51 6.67 0.71 -4.52
C GLU A 51 7.60 1.53 -5.42
N LEU A 52 7.53 2.87 -5.30
CA LEU A 52 8.41 3.80 -5.98
C LEU A 52 9.71 4.06 -5.17
N GLU A 53 9.82 3.54 -3.95
CA GLU A 53 11.05 3.70 -3.15
C GLU A 53 12.25 3.08 -3.89
N GLY A 54 13.26 3.90 -4.16
CA GLY A 54 14.47 3.50 -4.88
C GLY A 54 14.41 3.67 -6.40
N LEU A 55 13.24 3.97 -6.98
CA LEU A 55 13.12 4.31 -8.38
C LEU A 55 13.63 5.74 -8.62
N THR A 56 14.83 5.85 -9.20
CA THR A 56 15.54 7.14 -9.38
C THR A 56 15.62 7.61 -10.83
N SER A 57 15.25 6.75 -11.79
CA SER A 57 15.27 7.04 -13.23
C SER A 57 14.27 6.15 -13.98
N LEU A 58 13.75 6.66 -15.10
CA LEU A 58 12.84 5.98 -16.05
C LEU A 58 13.24 6.26 -17.50
#